data_AF-A0A1W6KHS9-F1
#
_entry.id   AF-A0A1W6KHS9-F1
#
_cell.length_a   1.000
_cell.length_b   1.000
_cell.length_c   1.000
_cell.angle_alpha   90.00
_cell.angle_beta   90.00
_cell.angle_gamma   90.00
#
_symmetry.space_group_name_H-M   'P 1'
#
loop_
_entity.id
_entity.type
_entity.pdbx_description
1 polymer ?
#
loop_
_entity_poly.entity_id
_entity_poly.type
_entity_poly.pdbx_seq_one_letter_code
_entity_poly.pdbx_strand_id
1 'polypeptide(L)'
;MAHVRRMDRQGGRMDARDRLIVALYAQLKAERETRETLEWAIRNGAVSQEVLEAIATDPVPVVTSEDIASVEKIIALDEGRKTNRN
;
A
#
# COMPACT_ATOMS: atom_id res chain seq x y z
N MET A 1 -0.91 -16.32 18.91
CA MET A 1 -0.09 -17.03 17.90
C MET A 1 -0.59 -16.60 16.53
N ALA A 2 0.09 -15.65 15.88
CA ALA A 2 -0.33 -15.11 14.60
C ALA A 2 -0.18 -16.18 13.51
N HIS A 3 -1.28 -16.56 12.87
CA HIS A 3 -1.25 -17.38 11.65
C HIS A 3 -0.64 -16.56 10.52
N VAL A 4 0.69 -16.50 10.47
CA VAL A 4 1.40 -16.12 9.25
C VAL A 4 1.22 -17.29 8.29
N ARG A 5 0.20 -17.18 7.43
CA ARG A 5 -0.06 -18.16 6.37
C ARG A 5 1.23 -18.30 5.56
N ARG A 6 1.84 -19.48 5.56
CA ARG A 6 2.97 -19.78 4.67
C ARG A 6 2.48 -19.49 3.25
N MET A 7 3.11 -18.54 2.60
CA MET A 7 2.93 -18.36 1.16
C MET A 7 3.64 -19.54 0.50
N ASP A 8 2.92 -20.63 0.29
CA ASP A 8 3.43 -21.78 -0.44
C ASP A 8 3.87 -21.32 -1.83
N ARG A 9 5.20 -21.26 -2.02
CA ARG A 9 5.84 -21.02 -3.33
C ARG A 9 5.71 -22.27 -4.21
N GLN A 10 4.50 -22.75 -4.44
CA GLN A 10 4.22 -23.86 -5.34
C GLN A 10 3.14 -23.47 -6.34
N GLY A 11 3.56 -23.02 -7.53
CA GLY A 11 2.82 -23.10 -8.80
C GLY A 11 1.48 -22.38 -8.96
N GLY A 12 0.88 -21.85 -7.89
CA GLY A 12 -0.42 -21.18 -7.92
C GLY A 12 -0.28 -19.68 -8.13
N ARG A 13 -1.00 -19.12 -9.11
CA ARG A 13 -1.12 -17.68 -9.35
C ARG A 13 -1.49 -16.95 -8.05
N MET A 14 -0.68 -15.97 -7.60
CA MET A 14 -1.03 -15.07 -6.47
C MET A 14 -2.47 -14.57 -6.64
N ASP A 15 -3.28 -14.68 -5.60
CA ASP A 15 -4.67 -14.21 -5.62
C ASP A 15 -4.77 -12.69 -5.47
N ALA A 16 -5.96 -12.10 -5.66
CA ALA A 16 -6.13 -10.65 -5.55
C ALA A 16 -5.71 -10.11 -4.18
N ARG A 17 -5.95 -10.87 -3.12
CA ARG A 17 -5.61 -10.50 -1.75
C ARG A 17 -4.08 -10.48 -1.55
N ASP A 18 -3.39 -11.52 -1.99
CA ASP A 18 -1.93 -11.60 -1.94
C ASP A 18 -1.29 -10.46 -2.73
N ARG A 19 -1.82 -10.17 -3.93
CA ARG A 19 -1.36 -9.04 -4.75
C ARG A 19 -1.60 -7.70 -4.04
N LEU A 20 -2.74 -7.52 -3.38
CA LEU A 20 -3.04 -6.31 -2.61
C LEU A 20 -2.09 -6.16 -1.42
N ILE A 21 -1.82 -7.24 -0.68
CA ILE A 21 -0.88 -7.21 0.45
C ILE A 21 0.52 -6.78 -0.01
N VAL A 22 1.01 -7.33 -1.12
CA VAL A 22 2.32 -6.96 -1.68
C VAL A 22 2.33 -5.51 -2.16
N ALA A 23 1.26 -5.05 -2.81
CA ALA A 23 1.14 -3.67 -3.25
C ALA A 23 1.16 -2.69 -2.07
N LEU A 24 0.38 -2.96 -1.02
CA LEU A 24 0.33 -2.14 0.20
C LEU A 24 1.68 -2.14 0.93
N TYR A 25 2.37 -3.29 0.99
CA TYR A 25 3.71 -3.37 1.54
C TYR A 25 4.71 -2.53 0.74
N ALA A 26 4.69 -2.61 -0.58
CA ALA A 26 5.57 -1.81 -1.45
C ALA A 26 5.32 -0.31 -1.26
N GLN A 27 4.06 0.11 -1.17
CA GLN A 27 3.68 1.49 -0.89
C GLN A 27 4.20 1.96 0.48
N LEU A 28 4.02 1.15 1.53
CA LEU A 28 4.51 1.48 2.87
C LEU A 28 6.05 1.57 2.91
N LYS A 29 6.76 0.73 2.16
CA LYS A 29 8.22 0.79 2.06
C LYS A 29 8.68 2.08 1.39
N ALA A 30 8.06 2.45 0.27
CA ALA A 30 8.36 3.69 -0.44
C ALA A 30 8.09 4.95 0.42
N GLU A 31 7.01 4.92 1.21
CA GLU A 31 6.67 5.99 2.15
C GLU A 31 7.74 6.15 3.25
N ARG A 32 8.25 5.04 3.80
CA ARG A 32 9.35 5.05 4.77
C ARG A 32 10.65 5.58 4.18
N GLU A 33 11.02 5.11 2.98
CA GLU A 33 12.23 5.58 2.29
C GLU A 33 12.16 7.10 1.99
N THR A 34 10.98 7.60 1.61
CA THR A 34 10.73 9.02 1.39
C THR A 34 10.87 9.81 2.70
N ARG A 35 10.29 9.32 3.80
CA ARG A 35 10.43 9.94 5.13
C ARG A 35 11.89 10.02 5.57
N GLU A 36 12.64 8.93 5.46
CA GLU A 36 14.06 8.89 5.84
C GLU A 36 14.89 9.89 5.02
N THR A 37 14.63 9.97 3.72
CA THR A 37 15.27 10.95 2.82
C THR A 37 14.93 12.38 3.22
N LEU A 38 13.66 12.66 3.53
CA LEU A 38 13.20 13.97 3.96
C LEU A 38 13.83 14.37 5.31
N GLU A 39 13.87 13.45 6.28
CA GLU A 39 14.53 13.67 7.57
C GLU A 39 16.01 14.00 7.40
N TRP A 40 16.71 13.25 6.54
CA TRP A 40 18.10 13.55 6.22
C TRP A 40 18.24 14.94 5.58
N ALA A 41 17.39 15.28 4.61
CA ALA A 41 17.45 16.55 3.91
C ALA A 41 17.20 17.74 4.86
N ILE A 42 16.25 17.61 5.79
CA ILE A 42 15.99 18.60 6.85
C ILE A 42 17.21 18.78 7.75
N ARG A 43 17.81 17.68 8.23
CA ARG A 43 19.01 17.74 9.11
C ARG A 43 20.21 18.41 8.44
N ASN A 44 20.31 18.32 7.12
CA ASN A 44 21.40 18.92 6.33
C ASN A 44 21.05 20.29 5.75
N GLY A 45 19.88 20.87 6.06
CA GLY A 45 19.45 22.17 5.56
C GLY A 45 19.18 22.20 4.04
N ALA A 46 18.93 21.03 3.43
CA ALA A 46 18.70 20.89 1.99
C ALA A 46 17.25 21.20 1.57
N VAL A 47 16.36 21.52 2.53
CA VAL A 47 14.95 21.86 2.29
C VAL A 47 14.66 23.23 2.92
N SER A 48 14.01 24.13 2.17
CA SER A 48 13.62 25.45 2.67
C SER A 48 12.36 25.39 3.54
N GLN A 49 12.15 26.39 4.38
CA GLN A 49 10.94 26.52 5.19
C GLN A 49 9.67 26.56 4.32
N GLU A 50 9.70 27.30 3.22
CA GLU A 50 8.57 27.41 2.27
C GLU A 50 8.17 26.03 1.72
N VAL A 51 9.14 25.17 1.39
CA VAL A 51 8.87 23.81 0.91
C VAL A 51 8.25 22.95 2.02
N LEU A 52 8.71 23.09 3.27
CA LEU A 52 8.13 22.38 4.40
C LEU A 52 6.67 22.82 4.67
N GLU A 53 6.39 24.11 4.54
CA GLU A 53 5.03 24.65 4.68
C GLU A 53 4.10 24.15 3.56
N ALA A 54 4.60 24.08 2.32
CA ALA A 54 3.86 23.51 1.21
C ALA A 54 3.54 22.02 1.44
N ILE A 55 4.49 21.23 1.95
CA ILE A 55 4.27 19.83 2.28
C ILE A 55 3.25 19.69 3.43
N ALA A 56 3.33 20.53 4.46
CA ALA A 56 2.44 20.45 5.63
C ALA A 56 0.99 20.85 5.32
N THR A 57 0.78 21.63 4.27
CA THR A 57 -0.54 22.11 3.84
C THR A 57 -1.14 21.25 2.71
N ASP A 58 -0.38 20.31 2.16
CA ASP A 58 -0.86 19.37 1.15
C ASP A 58 -1.95 18.46 1.74
N PRO A 59 -3.18 18.46 1.21
CA PRO A 59 -4.27 17.67 1.76
C PRO A 59 -4.01 16.17 1.64
N VAL A 60 -4.08 15.45 2.76
CA VAL A 60 -4.02 13.99 2.78
C VAL A 60 -5.41 13.42 2.44
N PRO A 61 -5.55 12.61 1.39
CA PRO A 61 -6.81 11.95 1.08
C PRO A 61 -7.26 11.05 2.23
N VAL A 62 -8.50 11.19 2.66
CA VAL A 62 -9.09 10.32 3.69
C VAL A 62 -9.57 9.04 3.01
N VAL A 63 -9.14 7.88 3.54
CA VAL A 63 -9.70 6.59 3.11
C VAL A 63 -11.13 6.49 3.62
N THR A 64 -12.08 6.40 2.71
CA THR A 64 -13.51 6.33 3.01
C THR A 64 -14.01 4.88 3.06
N SER A 65 -15.20 4.67 3.63
CA SER A 65 -15.86 3.37 3.57
C SER A 65 -16.20 2.93 2.14
N GLU A 66 -16.40 3.87 1.21
CA GLU A 66 -16.65 3.58 -0.20
C GLU A 66 -15.40 3.03 -0.90
N ASP A 67 -14.22 3.54 -0.55
CA ASP A 67 -12.94 3.02 -1.06
C ASP A 67 -12.74 1.56 -0.61
N ILE A 68 -13.06 1.26 0.65
CA ILE A 68 -12.98 -0.10 1.20
C ILE A 68 -13.95 -1.02 0.47
N ALA A 69 -15.22 -0.63 0.35
CA ALA A 69 -16.24 -1.43 -0.34
C ALA A 69 -15.89 -1.71 -1.81
N SER A 70 -15.28 -0.72 -2.49
CA SER A 70 -14.81 -0.87 -3.87
C SER A 70 -13.70 -1.92 -3.99
N VAL A 71 -12.74 -1.92 -3.05
CA VAL A 71 -11.67 -2.92 -2.99
C VAL A 71 -12.23 -4.32 -2.70
N GLU A 72 -13.14 -4.45 -1.73
CA GLU A 72 -13.77 -5.73 -1.39
C GLU A 72 -14.52 -6.34 -2.59
N LYS A 73 -15.24 -5.51 -3.36
CA LYS A 73 -15.93 -5.94 -4.58
C LYS A 73 -14.95 -6.48 -5.63
N ILE A 74 -13.80 -5.83 -5.82
CA ILE A 74 -12.76 -6.29 -6.76
C ILE A 74 -12.21 -7.65 -6.34
N ILE A 75 -11.98 -7.85 -5.04
CA ILE A 75 -11.50 -9.13 -4.49
C ILE A 75 -12.53 -10.23 -4.74
N ALA A 76 -13.80 -9.99 -4.40
CA ALA A 76 -14.88 -10.97 -4.60
C ALA A 76 -15.06 -11.36 -6.08
N LEU A 77 -14.93 -10.40 -7.00
CA LEU A 77 -14.97 -10.67 -8.44
C LEU A 77 -13.78 -11.51 -8.93
N ASP A 78 -12.58 -11.32 -8.38
CA ASP A 78 -11.41 -12.13 -8.74
C ASP A 78 -11.55 -13.57 -8.24
N GLU A 79 -12.10 -13.76 -7.03
CA GLU A 79 -12.40 -15.08 -6.47
C GLU A 79 -13.43 -15.84 -7.32
N GLY A 80 -14.52 -15.19 -7.73
CA GLY A 80 -15.54 -15.80 -8.60
C GLY A 80 -15.00 -16.27 -9.95
N ARG A 81 -14.05 -15.53 -10.54
CA ARG A 81 -13.38 -15.95 -11.80
C ARG A 81 -12.49 -17.16 -11.64
N LYS A 82 -11.94 -17.40 -10.44
CA LYS A 82 -11.12 -18.59 -10.16
C LYS A 82 -11.98 -19.84 -10.07
N THR A 83 -13.13 -19.74 -9.41
CA THR A 83 -14.09 -20.86 -9.30
C THR A 83 -14.60 -21.32 -10.67
N ASN A 84 -14.82 -20.40 -11.61
CA ASN A 84 -15.37 -20.69 -12.93
C ASN A 84 -14.32 -21.16 -13.97
N ARG A 85 -13.04 -21.27 -13.59
CA ARG A 85 -11.93 -21.75 -14.44
C ARG A 85 -11.40 -23.13 -14.04
N ASN A 86 -11.95 -23.72 -12.98
CA ASN A 86 -11.75 -25.12 -12.57
C ASN A 86 -12.95 -25.95 -13.03
#